data_AF-A0A5J5P068-F1
#
_entry.id   AF-A0A5J5P068-F1
#
_cell.length_a   1.000
_cell.length_b   1.000
_cell.length_c   1.000
_cell.angle_alpha   90.00
_cell.angle_beta   90.00
_cell.angle_gamma   90.00
#
_symmetry.space_group_name_H-M   'P 1'
#
loop_
_entity.id
_entity.type
_entity.pdbx_description
1 polymer ?
#
loop_
_entity_poly.entity_id
_entity_poly.type
_entity_poly.pdbx_seq_one_letter_code
_entity_poly.pdbx_strand_id
1 'polypeptide(L)'
;MIPSSSNTRNTLSILHQVPEGHVGVYWRGGALLKTIPEPGFHLKMPLITQYEPVLVTLQTDLVRDIPCGTKGGMMINFEKIEARLKLL
;
A
#
# COMPACT_ATOMS: atom_id res chain seq x y z
N MET A 1 -17.91 -4.81 4.65
CA MET A 1 -16.96 -5.35 3.65
C MET A 1 -17.33 -4.73 2.32
N ILE A 2 -16.63 -3.67 1.92
CA ILE A 2 -16.87 -2.99 0.63
C ILE A 2 -16.10 -3.81 -0.40
N PRO A 3 -16.75 -4.37 -1.43
CA PRO A 3 -16.00 -5.02 -2.51
C PRO A 3 -15.17 -3.93 -3.18
N SER A 4 -13.85 -4.11 -3.16
CA SER A 4 -12.92 -3.32 -3.95
C SER A 4 -13.30 -3.50 -5.41
N SER A 5 -14.06 -2.55 -5.93
CA SER A 5 -14.38 -2.41 -7.34
C SER A 5 -13.06 -2.50 -8.11
N SER A 6 -12.77 -3.68 -8.68
CA SER A 6 -11.62 -3.87 -9.58
C SER A 6 -11.83 -2.91 -10.73
N ASN A 7 -11.11 -1.81 -10.69
CA ASN A 7 -11.23 -0.73 -11.64
C ASN A 7 -10.55 -1.24 -12.92
N THR A 8 -11.27 -2.04 -13.72
CA THR A 8 -10.85 -2.45 -15.08
C THR A 8 -10.85 -1.24 -16.03
N ARG A 9 -10.39 -0.08 -15.57
CA ARG A 9 -10.30 1.15 -16.33
C ARG A 9 -9.01 1.08 -17.14
N ASN A 10 -9.19 0.77 -18.42
CA ASN A 10 -8.22 0.96 -19.50
C ASN A 10 -7.08 -0.07 -19.59
N THR A 11 -7.40 -1.35 -19.79
CA THR A 11 -6.44 -2.32 -20.37
C THR A 11 -5.99 -1.94 -21.80
N LEU A 12 -6.70 -1.06 -22.49
CA LEU A 12 -6.37 -0.61 -23.85
C LEU A 12 -5.43 0.62 -23.91
N SER A 13 -5.23 1.34 -22.80
CA SER A 13 -4.34 2.51 -22.81
C SER A 13 -2.87 2.08 -22.71
N ILE A 14 -2.04 2.63 -23.60
CA ILE A 14 -0.59 2.37 -23.60
C ILE A 14 0.10 3.24 -22.53
N LEU A 15 -0.34 4.50 -22.40
CA LEU A 15 0.17 5.44 -21.41
C LEU A 15 -0.71 5.41 -20.15
N HIS A 16 -0.07 5.48 -18.99
CA HIS A 16 -0.73 5.77 -17.72
C HIS A 16 0.20 6.56 -16.81
N GLN A 17 -0.37 7.12 -15.75
CA GLN A 17 0.35 7.92 -14.77
C GLN A 17 0.26 7.26 -13.40
N VAL A 18 1.40 7.13 -12.74
CA VAL A 18 1.52 6.79 -11.32
C VAL A 18 1.45 8.09 -10.53
N PRO A 19 0.40 8.29 -9.71
CA PRO A 19 0.28 9.50 -8.91
C PRO A 19 1.39 9.58 -7.84
N GLU A 20 1.72 10.79 -7.44
CA GLU A 20 2.67 11.00 -6.33
C GLU A 20 2.17 10.33 -5.04
N GLY A 21 3.11 9.85 -4.23
CA GLY A 21 2.82 9.06 -3.03
C GLY A 21 2.33 7.63 -3.29
N HIS A 22 2.26 7.19 -4.55
CA HIS A 22 1.97 5.82 -4.93
C HIS A 22 3.14 5.20 -5.68
N VAL A 23 3.21 3.87 -5.63
CA VAL A 23 4.02 3.09 -6.57
C VAL A 23 3.10 2.29 -7.48
N GLY A 24 3.56 2.01 -8.68
CA GLY A 24 2.82 1.13 -9.57
C GLY A 24 3.07 -0.34 -9.27
N VAL A 25 2.02 -1.16 -9.38
CA VAL A 25 2.13 -2.61 -9.38
C VAL A 25 1.65 -3.14 -10.73
N TYR A 26 2.46 -3.99 -11.34
CA TYR A 26 2.26 -4.44 -12.72
C TYR A 26 2.09 -5.94 -12.77
N TRP A 27 1.08 -6.40 -13.51
CA TRP A 27 0.88 -7.81 -13.81
C TRP A 27 0.92 -7.99 -15.32
N ARG A 28 1.63 -9.01 -15.80
CA ARG A 28 1.67 -9.38 -17.23
C ARG A 28 1.20 -10.81 -17.39
N GLY A 29 0.10 -11.01 -18.12
CA GLY A 29 -0.50 -12.34 -18.29
C GLY A 29 -0.90 -13.00 -16.97
N GLY A 30 -1.27 -12.20 -15.95
CA GLY A 30 -1.63 -12.68 -14.61
C GLY A 30 -0.46 -12.84 -13.63
N ALA A 31 0.79 -12.75 -14.07
CA ALA A 31 1.96 -12.83 -13.20
C ALA A 31 2.41 -11.43 -12.74
N LEU A 32 2.68 -11.28 -11.44
CA LEU A 32 3.23 -10.05 -10.86
C LEU A 32 4.67 -9.80 -11.35
N LEU A 33 4.95 -8.58 -11.81
CA LEU A 33 6.31 -8.15 -12.16
C LEU A 33 7.07 -7.74 -10.90
N LYS A 34 8.36 -8.05 -10.88
CA LYS A 34 9.27 -7.65 -9.78
C LYS A 34 9.63 -6.16 -9.81
N THR A 35 9.48 -5.51 -10.95
CA THR A 35 9.81 -4.10 -11.13
C THR A 35 8.70 -3.24 -10.55
N ILE A 36 9.06 -2.32 -9.65
CA ILE A 36 8.15 -1.37 -9.00
C ILE A 36 8.42 0.01 -9.60
N PRO A 37 7.56 0.53 -10.49
CA PRO A 37 7.72 1.87 -11.04
C PRO A 37 7.38 2.97 -10.04
N GLU A 38 8.22 4.01 -10.07
CA GLU A 38 8.12 5.24 -9.30
C GLU A 38 7.00 6.17 -9.80
N PRO A 39 6.61 7.23 -9.07
CA PRO A 39 5.66 8.24 -9.54
C PRO A 39 6.05 8.86 -10.88
N GLY A 40 5.07 9.10 -11.76
CA GLY A 40 5.30 9.69 -13.08
C GLY A 40 4.55 8.98 -14.22
N PHE A 41 4.89 9.31 -15.46
CA PHE A 41 4.28 8.70 -16.65
C PHE A 41 5.03 7.44 -17.07
N HIS A 42 4.27 6.35 -17.30
CA HIS A 42 4.80 5.05 -17.68
C HIS A 42 4.04 4.44 -18.84
N LEU A 43 4.76 3.62 -19.60
CA LEU A 43 4.20 2.85 -20.71
C LEU A 43 3.90 1.43 -20.25
N LYS A 44 2.72 0.93 -20.60
CA LYS A 44 2.31 -0.47 -20.40
C LYS A 44 1.87 -1.08 -21.72
N MET A 45 2.04 -2.40 -21.85
CA MET A 45 1.54 -3.11 -23.02
C MET A 45 0.01 -3.23 -22.94
N PRO A 46 -0.72 -2.80 -23.97
CA PRO A 46 -2.17 -2.94 -23.97
C PRO A 46 -2.55 -4.43 -23.96
N LEU A 47 -3.72 -4.74 -23.39
CA LEU A 47 -4.32 -6.09 -23.24
C LEU A 47 -3.60 -7.02 -22.26
N ILE A 48 -2.27 -7.07 -22.27
CA ILE A 48 -1.49 -8.08 -21.53
C ILE A 48 -1.01 -7.54 -20.18
N THR A 49 -0.76 -6.23 -20.07
CA THR A 49 -0.28 -5.60 -18.84
C THR A 49 -1.39 -4.87 -18.09
N GLN A 50 -1.60 -5.29 -16.85
CA GLN A 50 -2.49 -4.64 -15.89
C GLN A 50 -1.66 -3.79 -14.94
N TYR A 51 -2.21 -2.63 -14.59
CA TYR A 51 -1.56 -1.62 -13.76
C TYR A 51 -2.53 -1.23 -12.64
N GLU A 52 -2.05 -1.25 -11.41
CA GLU A 52 -2.76 -0.69 -10.25
C GLU A 52 -1.82 0.20 -9.42
N PRO A 53 -2.24 1.42 -9.05
CA PRO A 53 -1.51 2.26 -8.10
C PRO A 53 -1.71 1.76 -6.67
N VAL A 54 -0.62 1.63 -5.92
CA VAL A 54 -0.64 1.30 -4.48
C VAL A 54 -0.07 2.46 -3.69
N LEU A 55 -0.80 2.92 -2.68
CA LEU A 55 -0.43 4.04 -1.83
C LEU A 55 0.75 3.65 -0.91
N VAL A 56 1.81 4.45 -0.93
CA VAL A 56 3.02 4.29 -0.12
C VAL A 56 3.06 5.40 0.94
N THR A 57 2.02 5.47 1.75
CA THR A 57 1.98 6.41 2.88
C THR A 57 2.50 5.75 4.14
N LEU A 58 3.26 6.50 4.94
CA LEU A 58 3.54 6.11 6.32
C LEU A 58 2.23 6.16 7.10
N GLN A 59 1.72 4.99 7.47
CA GLN A 59 0.55 4.92 8.33
C GLN A 59 1.01 4.97 9.80
N THR A 60 0.44 5.90 10.56
CA THR A 60 0.63 6.02 12.01
C THR A 60 -0.55 5.42 12.73
N ASP A 61 -0.39 4.23 13.28
CA ASP A 61 -1.37 3.68 14.19
C ASP A 61 -0.99 4.11 15.61
N LEU A 62 -1.93 4.78 16.26
CA LEU A 62 -1.77 5.28 17.62
C LEU A 62 -2.53 4.37 18.56
N VAL A 63 -1.81 3.66 19.42
CA VAL A 63 -2.42 2.91 20.51
C VAL A 63 -2.20 3.70 21.79
N ARG A 64 -3.29 3.99 22.50
CA ARG A 64 -3.29 4.72 23.78
C ARG A 64 -3.67 3.79 24.90
N ASP A 65 -3.31 4.19 26.11
CA ASP A 65 -3.75 3.57 27.36
C ASP A 65 -3.49 2.07 27.40
N ILE A 66 -2.25 1.67 27.10
CA ILE A 66 -1.85 0.26 27.18
C ILE A 66 -1.39 -0.03 28.61
N PRO A 67 -2.16 -0.83 29.39
CA PRO A 67 -1.69 -1.33 30.66
C PRO A 67 -0.72 -2.50 30.43
N CYS A 68 0.53 -2.36 30.87
CA CYS A 68 1.54 -3.40 30.80
C CYS A 68 1.80 -3.98 32.20
N GLY A 69 1.53 -5.27 32.37
CA GLY A 69 1.82 -6.00 33.61
C GLY A 69 3.23 -6.60 33.60
N THR A 70 4.03 -6.29 34.62
CA THR A 70 5.31 -6.97 34.84
C THR A 70 5.10 -8.31 35.57
N LYS A 71 6.06 -9.25 35.47
CA LYS A 71 6.03 -10.53 36.20
C LYS A 71 5.89 -10.35 37.73
N GLY A 72 6.27 -9.19 38.27
CA GLY A 72 6.14 -8.82 39.67
C GLY A 72 4.80 -8.17 40.05
N GLY A 73 3.83 -8.06 39.14
CA GLY A 73 2.50 -7.49 39.42
C GLY A 73 2.44 -5.96 39.40
N MET A 74 3.53 -5.27 39.09
CA MET A 74 3.52 -3.82 38.88
C MET A 74 2.90 -3.50 37.52
N MET A 75 1.95 -2.57 37.52
CA MET A 75 1.28 -2.03 36.33
C MET A 75 1.96 -0.75 35.88
N ILE A 76 2.36 -0.71 34.60
CA ILE A 76 2.91 0.48 33.95
C ILE A 76 1.97 0.85 32.83
N ASN A 77 1.55 2.12 32.79
CA ASN A 77 0.66 2.62 31.75
C ASN A 77 1.47 3.45 30.74
N PHE A 78 1.32 3.12 29.46
CA PHE A 78 1.86 3.93 28.37
C PHE A 78 0.74 4.80 27.80
N GLU A 79 0.89 6.13 27.88
CA GLU A 79 -0.11 7.09 27.40
C GLU A 79 -0.27 7.06 25.87
N LYS A 80 0.84 6.85 25.15
CA LYS A 80 0.84 6.83 23.69
C LYS A 80 1.99 5.99 23.14
N ILE A 81 1.65 5.03 22.30
CA ILE A 81 2.60 4.32 21.44
C ILE A 81 2.24 4.62 19.99
N GLU A 82 3.23 5.02 19.21
CA GLU A 82 3.09 5.24 17.78
C GLU A 82 3.74 4.09 17.03
N ALA A 83 2.93 3.28 16.36
CA ALA A 83 3.39 2.28 15.43
C ALA A 83 3.42 2.88 14.02
N ARG A 84 4.56 2.79 13.35
CA ARG A 84 4.73 3.20 11.97
C ARG A 84 4.64 1.97 11.09
N LEU A 85 3.53 1.81 10.37
CA LEU A 85 3.43 0.81 9.32
C LEU A 85 3.97 1.42 8.03
N LYS A 86 5.09 0.86 7.56
CA LYS A 86 5.60 1.12 6.22
C LYS A 86 5.11 0.00 5.31
N LEU A 87 4.11 0.29 4.50
CA LEU A 87 3.76 -0.58 3.38
C LEU A 87 4.78 -0.26 2.28
N LEU A 88 5.74 -1.17 2.08
CA LEU A 88 6.90 -1.19 1.14
C LEU A 88 8.26 -0.77 1.71
#